data_AF-A0A453GIE5-F1
#
_entry.id   AF-A0A453GIE5-F1
#
_cell.length_a   1.000
_cell.length_b   1.000
_cell.length_c   1.000
_cell.angle_alpha   90.00
_cell.angle_beta   90.00
_cell.angle_gamma   90.00
#
_symmetry.space_group_name_H-M   'P 1'
#
loop_
_entity.id
_entity.type
_entity.pdbx_description
1 polymer ?
#
loop_
_entity_poly.entity_id
_entity_poly.type
_entity_poly.pdbx_seq_one_letter_code
_entity_poly.pdbx_strand_id
1 'polypeptide(L)'
;MARRYLPLTEGALCLLAATAYTAELLLFYFHSTTHQGLEGYYHYLLVVLVGLCVASAVLGALLPASFPADLASGLLITLQGLWFYQTAFTLYGPMLPEGCHRDAGGDIDCHGHAAGERAEQLADFQLFAYVFLVFAYALGCYAVAAARYGHPDLRAVEMEEHRENGGFVGSSALASGI
;
A
#
# COMPACT_ATOMS: atom_id res chain seq x y z
N MET A 1 0.14 -12.55 16.70
CA MET A 1 -0.11 -13.58 17.73
C MET A 1 -1.52 -14.24 17.67
N ALA A 2 -2.32 -14.08 16.61
CA ALA A 2 -3.71 -14.60 16.56
C ALA A 2 -3.89 -16.02 15.97
N ARG A 3 -2.84 -16.65 15.42
CA ARG A 3 -2.92 -17.93 14.68
C ARG A 3 -3.13 -19.20 15.52
N ARG A 4 -3.26 -19.11 16.84
CA ARG A 4 -3.32 -20.29 17.74
C ARG A 4 -4.72 -20.69 18.23
N TYR A 5 -5.74 -19.87 18.01
CA TYR A 5 -7.04 -20.08 18.67
C TYR A 5 -8.20 -20.46 17.74
N LEU A 6 -8.04 -20.37 16.42
CA LEU A 6 -9.07 -20.78 15.46
C LEU A 6 -8.40 -21.29 14.18
N PRO A 7 -8.48 -22.60 13.84
CA PRO A 7 -7.95 -23.14 12.59
C PRO A 7 -8.88 -22.75 11.44
N LEU A 8 -8.93 -21.46 11.10
CA LEU A 8 -9.66 -20.97 9.94
C LEU A 8 -8.78 -21.10 8.69
N THR A 9 -9.39 -21.57 7.60
CA THR A 9 -8.76 -21.59 6.28
C THR A 9 -8.37 -20.16 5.88
N GLU A 10 -7.27 -20.03 5.12
CA GLU A 10 -6.72 -18.73 4.72
C GLU A 10 -7.76 -17.85 4.01
N GLY A 11 -8.63 -18.44 3.19
CA GLY A 11 -9.77 -17.75 2.59
C GLY A 11 -10.80 -17.23 3.60
N ALA A 12 -11.04 -17.91 4.72
CA ALA A 12 -11.95 -17.43 5.76
C ALA A 12 -11.38 -16.22 6.51
N LEU A 13 -10.05 -16.14 6.68
CA LEU A 13 -9.40 -14.93 7.21
C LEU A 13 -9.54 -13.75 6.25
N CYS A 14 -9.37 -13.97 4.94
CA CYS A 14 -9.58 -12.93 3.93
C CYS A 14 -11.03 -12.44 3.90
N LEU A 15 -12.01 -13.34 4.04
CA LEU A 15 -13.43 -12.96 4.12
C LEU A 15 -13.76 -12.20 5.40
N LEU A 16 -13.19 -12.58 6.55
CA LEU A 16 -13.34 -11.82 7.80
C LEU A 16 -12.69 -10.43 7.72
N ALA A 17 -11.53 -10.33 7.07
CA ALA A 17 -10.91 -9.04 6.80
C ALA A 17 -11.79 -8.19 5.86
N ALA A 18 -12.32 -8.80 4.80
CA ALA A 18 -13.22 -8.12 3.88
C ALA A 18 -14.49 -7.62 4.57
N THR A 19 -15.10 -8.40 5.47
CA THR A 19 -16.27 -7.95 6.24
C THR A 19 -15.93 -6.83 7.23
N ALA A 20 -14.77 -6.90 7.89
CA ALA A 20 -14.30 -5.82 8.75
C ALA A 20 -14.11 -4.51 7.98
N TYR A 21 -13.40 -4.55 6.84
CA TYR A 21 -13.23 -3.38 5.98
C TYR A 21 -14.55 -2.90 5.38
N THR A 22 -15.49 -3.80 5.08
CA THR A 22 -16.82 -3.41 4.60
C THR A 22 -17.62 -2.67 5.68
N ALA A 23 -17.54 -3.11 6.94
CA ALA A 23 -18.17 -2.41 8.06
C ALA A 23 -17.55 -1.01 8.26
N GLU A 24 -16.22 -0.92 8.15
CA GLU A 24 -15.49 0.35 8.20
C GLU A 24 -15.88 1.29 7.04
N LEU A 25 -15.97 0.76 5.82
CA LEU A 25 -16.41 1.48 4.63
C LEU A 25 -17.80 2.09 4.83
N LEU A 26 -18.75 1.29 5.32
CA LEU A 26 -20.11 1.76 5.57
C LEU A 26 -20.16 2.85 6.64
N LEU A 27 -19.37 2.70 7.71
CA LEU A 27 -19.27 3.70 8.78
C LEU A 27 -18.78 5.04 8.22
N PHE A 28 -17.67 5.03 7.47
CA PHE A 28 -17.14 6.25 6.85
C PHE A 28 -18.04 6.80 5.76
N TYR A 29 -18.74 5.94 5.01
CA TYR A 29 -19.69 6.37 4.00
C TYR A 29 -20.86 7.15 4.63
N PHE A 30 -21.48 6.60 5.69
CA PHE A 30 -22.56 7.31 6.38
C PHE A 30 -22.08 8.59 7.08
N HIS A 31 -20.89 8.55 7.67
CA HIS A 31 -20.28 9.74 8.25
C HIS A 31 -20.03 10.80 7.17
N SER A 32 -19.42 10.43 6.03
CA SER A 32 -19.12 11.32 4.92
C SER A 32 -20.37 11.92 4.27
N THR A 33 -21.49 11.20 4.22
CA THR A 33 -22.76 11.76 3.69
C THR A 33 -23.36 12.86 4.57
N THR A 34 -22.91 12.96 5.83
CA THR A 34 -23.40 13.95 6.80
C THR A 34 -22.63 15.28 6.72
N HIS A 35 -21.44 15.30 6.13
CA HIS A 35 -20.58 16.50 6.02
C HIS A 35 -20.54 17.01 4.57
N GLN A 36 -20.61 18.33 4.37
CA GLN A 36 -20.48 18.98 3.07
C GLN A 36 -19.15 19.77 3.06
N GLY A 37 -18.41 19.80 1.94
CA GLY A 37 -17.15 20.56 1.83
C GLY A 37 -15.86 19.73 2.02
N LEU A 38 -14.82 20.33 2.62
CA LEU A 38 -13.46 19.78 2.68
C LEU A 38 -13.37 18.46 3.48
N GLU A 39 -14.13 18.36 4.57
CA GLU A 39 -14.22 17.14 5.39
C GLU A 39 -14.74 15.95 4.58
N GLY A 40 -15.74 16.18 3.72
CA GLY A 40 -16.28 15.17 2.81
C GLY A 40 -15.25 14.67 1.80
N TYR A 41 -14.36 15.54 1.29
CA TYR A 41 -13.33 15.16 0.34
C TYR A 41 -12.26 14.22 0.95
N TYR A 42 -11.78 14.53 2.17
CA TYR A 42 -10.85 13.66 2.89
C TYR A 42 -11.48 12.30 3.24
N HIS A 43 -12.75 12.31 3.66
CA HIS A 43 -13.49 11.07 3.92
C HIS A 43 -13.77 10.26 2.66
N TYR A 44 -14.00 10.91 1.52
CA TYR A 44 -14.15 10.24 0.23
C TYR A 44 -12.88 9.48 -0.16
N LEU A 45 -11.70 10.09 -0.02
CA LEU A 45 -10.41 9.43 -0.27
C LEU A 45 -10.19 8.22 0.67
N LEU A 46 -10.62 8.32 1.93
CA LEU A 46 -10.61 7.18 2.87
C LEU A 46 -11.49 6.03 2.38
N VAL A 47 -12.72 6.33 1.95
CA VAL A 47 -13.66 5.32 1.42
C VAL A 47 -13.08 4.62 0.19
N VAL A 48 -12.42 5.35 -0.72
CA VAL A 48 -11.74 4.76 -1.89
C VAL A 48 -10.61 3.81 -1.46
N LEU A 49 -9.76 4.21 -0.52
CA LEU A 49 -8.66 3.38 -0.01
C LEU A 49 -9.16 2.12 0.71
N VAL A 50 -10.20 2.23 1.53
CA VAL A 50 -10.83 1.07 2.18
C VAL A 50 -11.48 0.15 1.15
N GLY A 51 -12.13 0.69 0.11
CA GLY A 51 -12.67 -0.09 -1.00
C GLY A 51 -11.61 -0.88 -1.76
N LEU A 52 -10.43 -0.28 -1.99
CA LEU A 52 -9.26 -0.98 -2.56
C LEU A 52 -8.78 -2.12 -1.65
N CYS A 53 -8.77 -1.93 -0.33
CA CYS A 53 -8.44 -2.99 0.63
C CYS A 53 -9.47 -4.14 0.64
N VAL A 54 -10.76 -3.83 0.51
CA VAL A 54 -11.81 -4.87 0.34
C VAL A 54 -11.58 -5.64 -0.95
N ALA A 55 -11.34 -4.94 -2.06
CA ALA A 55 -11.10 -5.57 -3.35
C ALA A 55 -9.86 -6.47 -3.31
N SER A 56 -8.77 -6.02 -2.68
CA SER A 56 -7.56 -6.84 -2.53
C SER A 56 -7.78 -8.05 -1.61
N ALA A 57 -8.55 -7.91 -0.53
CA ALA A 57 -8.90 -9.02 0.36
C ALA A 57 -9.77 -10.08 -0.34
N VAL A 58 -10.75 -9.65 -1.12
CA VAL A 58 -11.59 -10.54 -1.95
C VAL A 58 -10.75 -11.21 -3.04
N LEU A 59 -9.87 -10.45 -3.70
CA LEU A 59 -8.99 -10.98 -4.73
C LEU A 59 -7.99 -12.00 -4.17
N GLY A 60 -7.45 -11.75 -2.96
CA GLY A 60 -6.61 -12.71 -2.24
C GLY A 60 -7.36 -13.97 -1.77
N ALA A 61 -8.67 -13.88 -1.55
CA ALA A 61 -9.51 -15.05 -1.30
C ALA A 61 -9.78 -15.88 -2.57
N LEU A 62 -9.87 -15.23 -3.74
CA LEU A 62 -10.14 -15.87 -5.03
C LEU A 62 -8.88 -16.42 -5.72
N LEU A 63 -7.73 -15.76 -5.50
CA LEU A 63 -6.43 -16.11 -6.08
C LEU A 63 -5.47 -16.47 -4.95
N PRO A 64 -5.29 -17.76 -4.63
CA PRO A 64 -4.34 -18.18 -3.60
C PRO A 64 -2.92 -17.86 -4.03
N ALA A 65 -2.28 -16.95 -3.28
CA ALA A 65 -0.84 -16.79 -3.13
C ALA A 65 -0.03 -16.47 -4.40
N SER A 66 -0.02 -15.19 -4.77
CA SER A 66 1.19 -14.60 -5.37
C SER A 66 1.83 -13.64 -4.37
N PHE A 67 3.12 -13.81 -4.08
CA PHE A 67 3.93 -12.88 -3.26
C PHE A 67 3.65 -11.39 -3.56
N PRO A 68 3.55 -10.95 -4.84
CA PRO A 68 3.20 -9.57 -5.15
C PRO A 68 1.78 -9.16 -4.71
N ALA A 69 0.79 -10.07 -4.72
CA ALA A 69 -0.57 -9.75 -4.27
C ALA A 69 -0.66 -9.59 -2.75
N ASP A 70 0.08 -10.39 -1.99
CA ASP A 70 0.18 -10.24 -0.53
C ASP A 70 0.93 -8.96 -0.15
N LEU A 71 2.03 -8.68 -0.85
CA LEU A 71 2.77 -7.42 -0.70
C LEU A 71 1.88 -6.22 -1.02
N ALA A 72 1.18 -6.23 -2.16
CA ALA A 72 0.27 -5.14 -2.56
C ALA A 72 -0.85 -4.93 -1.54
N SER A 73 -1.42 -6.01 -1.01
CA SER A 73 -2.45 -5.93 0.05
C SER A 73 -1.88 -5.29 1.31
N GLY A 74 -0.67 -5.66 1.73
CA GLY A 74 0.01 -5.03 2.87
C GLY A 74 0.32 -3.55 2.65
N LEU A 75 0.71 -3.16 1.44
CA LEU A 75 0.94 -1.75 1.08
C LEU A 75 -0.36 -0.94 1.13
N LEU A 76 -1.46 -1.48 0.60
CA LEU A 76 -2.78 -0.84 0.64
C LEU A 76 -3.27 -0.64 2.08
N ILE A 77 -3.13 -1.65 2.95
CA ILE A 77 -3.50 -1.56 4.37
C ILE A 77 -2.65 -0.52 5.09
N THR A 78 -1.34 -0.50 4.82
CA THR A 78 -0.44 0.50 5.43
C THR A 78 -0.80 1.92 4.99
N LEU A 79 -1.08 2.10 3.71
CA LEU A 79 -1.49 3.38 3.15
C LEU A 79 -2.83 3.85 3.71
N GLN A 80 -3.81 2.94 3.82
CA GLN A 80 -5.12 3.22 4.44
C GLN A 80 -4.95 3.70 5.88
N GLY A 81 -4.13 3.00 6.69
CA GLY A 81 -3.87 3.39 8.08
C GLY A 81 -3.14 4.74 8.22
N LEU A 82 -2.11 4.99 7.40
CA LEU A 82 -1.40 6.27 7.39
C LEU A 82 -2.32 7.43 6.99
N TRP A 83 -3.13 7.23 5.95
CA TRP A 83 -4.07 8.24 5.49
C TRP A 83 -5.15 8.54 6.53
N PHE A 84 -5.65 7.51 7.23
CA PHE A 84 -6.59 7.70 8.33
C PHE A 84 -5.99 8.52 9.47
N TYR A 85 -4.76 8.21 9.86
CA TYR A 85 -4.06 8.95 10.90
C TYR A 85 -3.84 10.41 10.48
N GLN A 86 -3.35 10.64 9.27
CA GLN A 86 -3.17 12.00 8.75
C GLN A 86 -4.48 12.77 8.71
N THR A 87 -5.54 12.17 8.17
CA THR A 87 -6.86 12.81 8.08
C THR A 87 -7.37 13.20 9.46
N ALA A 88 -7.22 12.33 10.46
CA ALA A 88 -7.60 12.65 11.84
C ALA A 88 -6.83 13.86 12.38
N PHE A 89 -5.51 13.94 12.15
CA PHE A 89 -4.70 15.10 12.58
C PHE A 89 -4.99 16.39 11.80
N THR A 90 -5.32 16.29 10.51
CA THR A 90 -5.64 17.45 9.66
C THR A 90 -7.01 18.04 10.02
N LEU A 91 -8.03 17.20 10.17
CA LEU A 91 -9.38 17.65 10.50
C LEU A 91 -9.54 17.99 11.98
N TYR A 92 -9.03 17.14 12.89
CA TYR A 92 -9.30 17.27 14.33
C TYR A 92 -8.11 17.84 15.11
N GLY A 93 -6.94 17.98 14.48
CA GLY A 93 -5.76 18.59 15.07
C GLY A 93 -5.55 20.06 14.65
N PRO A 94 -4.42 20.66 15.06
CA PRO A 94 -4.09 22.06 14.78
C PRO A 94 -3.59 22.31 13.34
N MET A 95 -3.54 21.26 12.49
CA MET A 95 -3.03 21.31 11.11
C MET A 95 -4.14 21.60 10.08
N LEU A 96 -5.12 22.42 10.44
CA LEU A 96 -6.17 22.83 9.51
C LEU A 96 -5.57 23.79 8.46
N PRO A 97 -5.86 23.63 7.15
CA PRO A 97 -5.34 24.53 6.12
C PRO A 97 -5.70 25.99 6.38
N GLU A 98 -4.75 26.89 6.16
CA GLU A 98 -4.96 28.34 6.30
C GLU A 98 -6.12 28.80 5.41
N GLY A 99 -7.19 29.34 6.02
CA GLY A 99 -8.38 29.83 5.31
C GLY A 99 -9.64 28.97 5.50
N CYS A 100 -9.51 27.82 6.17
CA CYS A 100 -10.66 27.03 6.62
C CYS A 100 -10.85 27.18 8.13
N HIS A 101 -12.09 27.29 8.58
CA HIS A 101 -12.45 27.40 9.98
C HIS A 101 -13.61 26.44 10.30
N ARG A 102 -13.66 25.95 11.54
CA ARG A 102 -14.83 25.21 12.01
C ARG A 102 -15.92 26.20 12.37
N ASP A 103 -17.04 26.15 11.66
CA ASP A 103 -18.22 26.93 12.02
C ASP A 103 -18.82 26.44 13.36
N ALA A 104 -19.68 27.24 13.97
CA ALA A 104 -20.38 26.92 15.22
C ALA A 104 -21.23 25.62 15.13
N GLY A 105 -21.58 25.18 13.92
CA GLY A 105 -22.23 23.90 13.66
C GLY A 105 -21.29 22.67 13.61
N GLY A 106 -19.98 22.87 13.70
CA GLY A 106 -18.96 21.81 13.64
C GLY A 106 -18.47 21.48 12.22
N ASP A 107 -19.08 22.07 11.19
CA ASP A 107 -18.70 21.90 9.78
C ASP A 107 -17.46 22.75 9.43
N ILE A 108 -16.64 22.28 8.50
CA ILE A 108 -15.41 22.97 8.09
C ILE A 108 -15.73 23.82 6.87
N ASP A 109 -15.91 25.12 7.08
CA ASP A 109 -16.14 26.09 6.00
C ASP A 109 -14.82 26.75 5.60
N CYS A 110 -14.56 26.80 4.30
CA CYS A 110 -13.38 27.44 3.72
C CYS A 110 -13.80 28.72 3.02
N HIS A 111 -13.15 29.85 3.34
CA HIS A 111 -13.48 31.15 2.75
C HIS A 111 -13.18 31.17 1.23
N GLY A 112 -14.18 30.77 0.43
CA GLY A 112 -14.18 30.84 -1.03
C GLY A 112 -13.70 29.56 -1.74
N HIS A 113 -14.24 29.33 -2.94
CA HIS A 113 -13.98 28.14 -3.78
C HIS A 113 -12.48 27.90 -4.02
N ALA A 114 -11.68 28.96 -4.19
CA ALA A 114 -10.24 28.87 -4.43
C ALA A 114 -9.44 28.33 -3.22
N ALA A 115 -9.92 28.52 -1.98
CA ALA A 115 -9.29 27.94 -0.80
C ALA A 115 -9.57 26.44 -0.69
N GLY A 116 -10.79 26.02 -1.10
CA GLY A 116 -11.16 24.62 -1.23
C GLY A 116 -10.31 23.89 -2.26
N GLU A 117 -10.22 24.41 -3.49
CA GLU A 117 -9.41 23.81 -4.56
C GLU A 117 -7.93 23.63 -4.17
N ARG A 118 -7.36 24.60 -3.44
CA ARG A 118 -5.98 24.49 -2.95
C ARG A 118 -5.82 23.41 -1.88
N ALA A 119 -6.79 23.28 -0.99
CA ALA A 119 -6.76 22.27 0.06
C ALA A 119 -6.95 20.85 -0.50
N GLU A 120 -7.78 20.70 -1.54
CA GLU A 120 -7.92 19.45 -2.31
C GLU A 120 -6.62 19.08 -3.01
N GLN A 121 -5.99 20.02 -3.73
CA GLN A 121 -4.70 19.79 -4.39
C GLN A 121 -3.58 19.41 -3.40
N LEU A 122 -3.59 20.01 -2.21
CA LEU A 122 -2.64 19.66 -1.15
C LEU A 122 -2.88 18.23 -0.65
N ALA A 123 -4.14 17.83 -0.48
CA ALA A 123 -4.52 16.49 -0.07
C ALA A 123 -4.07 15.45 -1.10
N ASP A 124 -4.31 15.70 -2.39
CA ASP A 124 -3.85 14.84 -3.49
C ASP A 124 -2.33 14.71 -3.48
N PHE A 125 -1.60 15.82 -3.40
CA PHE A 125 -0.14 15.79 -3.35
C PHE A 125 0.37 14.99 -2.15
N GLN A 126 -0.25 15.15 -0.98
CA GLN A 126 0.10 14.42 0.22
C GLN A 126 -0.18 12.92 0.08
N LEU A 127 -1.29 12.54 -0.55
CA LEU A 127 -1.60 11.15 -0.86
C LEU A 127 -0.54 10.56 -1.80
N PHE A 128 -0.19 11.25 -2.88
CA PHE A 128 0.86 10.81 -3.80
C PHE A 128 2.22 10.68 -3.11
N ALA A 129 2.57 11.59 -2.21
CA ALA A 129 3.80 11.52 -1.44
C ALA A 129 3.81 10.29 -0.51
N TYR A 130 2.72 9.99 0.19
CA TYR A 130 2.61 8.79 1.03
C TYR A 130 2.66 7.50 0.21
N VAL A 131 1.99 7.46 -0.95
CA VAL A 131 2.08 6.34 -1.89
C VAL A 131 3.54 6.12 -2.29
N PHE A 132 4.22 7.16 -2.77
CA PHE A 132 5.62 7.06 -3.18
C PHE A 132 6.54 6.60 -2.04
N LEU A 133 6.35 7.12 -0.83
CA LEU A 133 7.13 6.74 0.35
C LEU A 133 6.94 5.26 0.69
N VAL A 134 5.69 4.78 0.73
CA VAL A 134 5.36 3.38 1.04
C VAL A 134 5.95 2.44 -0.02
N PHE A 135 5.84 2.79 -1.31
CA PHE A 135 6.45 2.02 -2.40
C PHE A 135 7.99 2.03 -2.35
N ALA A 136 8.61 3.19 -2.12
CA ALA A 136 10.06 3.30 -2.01
C ALA A 136 10.60 2.53 -0.80
N TYR A 137 9.88 2.57 0.34
CA TYR A 137 10.20 1.78 1.52
C TYR A 137 10.11 0.28 1.23
N ALA A 138 9.02 -0.16 0.58
CA ALA A 138 8.85 -1.56 0.20
C ALA A 138 9.95 -2.05 -0.75
N LEU A 139 10.28 -1.25 -1.77
CA LEU A 139 11.37 -1.55 -2.70
C LEU A 139 12.73 -1.56 -2.01
N GLY A 140 12.97 -0.64 -1.07
CA GLY A 140 14.17 -0.60 -0.24
C GLY A 140 14.30 -1.85 0.64
N CYS A 141 13.22 -2.26 1.32
CA CYS A 141 13.18 -3.50 2.09
C CYS A 141 13.44 -4.71 1.20
N TYR A 142 12.83 -4.77 0.01
CA TYR A 142 13.04 -5.84 -0.95
C TYR A 142 14.50 -5.88 -1.46
N ALA A 143 15.08 -4.73 -1.79
CA ALA A 143 16.48 -4.62 -2.23
C ALA A 143 17.46 -5.04 -1.12
N VAL A 144 17.20 -4.63 0.13
CA VAL A 144 18.00 -5.06 1.29
C VAL A 144 17.85 -6.55 1.54
N ALA A 145 16.63 -7.10 1.44
CA ALA A 145 16.42 -8.54 1.56
C ALA A 145 17.15 -9.30 0.44
N ALA A 146 17.05 -8.85 -0.81
CA ALA A 146 17.78 -9.43 -1.93
C ALA A 146 19.31 -9.35 -1.72
N ALA A 147 19.83 -8.23 -1.21
CA ALA A 147 21.26 -8.07 -0.93
C ALA A 147 21.74 -8.95 0.24
N ARG A 148 20.88 -9.21 1.24
CA ARG A 148 21.22 -10.00 2.44
C ARG A 148 21.01 -11.51 2.26
N TYR A 149 20.01 -11.92 1.50
CA TYR A 149 19.64 -13.32 1.27
C TYR A 149 20.06 -13.85 -0.11
N GLY A 150 20.41 -12.98 -1.06
CA GLY A 150 20.80 -13.33 -2.44
C GLY A 150 22.25 -13.80 -2.64
N HIS A 151 23.04 -14.01 -1.59
CA HIS A 151 24.38 -14.61 -1.71
C HIS A 151 24.54 -15.78 -0.73
N PRO A 152 24.27 -17.02 -1.22
CA PRO A 152 25.36 -17.88 -1.69
C PRO A 152 25.21 -18.48 -3.10
N ASP A 153 24.00 -18.59 -3.68
CA ASP A 153 23.80 -19.43 -4.88
C ASP A 153 24.08 -18.74 -6.22
N LEU A 154 23.91 -17.42 -6.34
CA LEU A 154 24.20 -16.74 -7.62
C LEU A 154 25.70 -16.72 -7.95
N ARG A 155 26.59 -16.72 -6.95
CA ARG A 155 28.04 -16.91 -7.19
C ARG A 155 28.39 -18.35 -7.54
N ALA A 156 27.62 -19.34 -7.09
CA ALA A 156 27.83 -20.72 -7.49
C ALA A 156 27.42 -20.91 -8.95
N VAL A 157 26.27 -20.36 -9.37
CA VAL A 157 25.81 -20.43 -10.77
C VAL A 157 26.74 -19.66 -11.72
N GLU A 158 27.22 -18.47 -11.35
CA GLU A 158 28.15 -17.70 -12.20
C GLU A 158 29.55 -18.34 -12.26
N MET A 159 29.98 -19.05 -11.21
CA MET A 159 31.26 -19.80 -11.19
C MET A 159 31.15 -21.17 -11.87
N GLU A 160 29.98 -21.80 -11.89
CA GLU A 160 29.71 -23.03 -12.66
C GLU A 160 29.51 -22.73 -14.15
N GLU A 161 28.83 -21.64 -14.52
CA GLU A 161 28.66 -21.22 -15.92
C GLU A 161 30.02 -20.82 -16.54
N HIS A 162 30.91 -20.17 -15.78
CA HIS A 162 32.28 -19.87 -16.21
C HIS A 162 33.19 -21.13 -16.24
N ARG A 163 32.90 -22.17 -15.45
CA ARG A 163 33.63 -23.45 -15.46
C ARG A 163 33.18 -24.37 -16.59
N GLU A 164 31.89 -24.38 -16.93
CA GLU A 164 31.35 -25.12 -18.08
C GLU A 164 31.73 -24.44 -19.42
N ASN A 165 31.62 -23.11 -19.53
CA ASN A 165 32.11 -22.40 -20.73
C ASN A 165 33.64 -22.47 -20.88
N GLY A 166 34.39 -22.48 -19.78
CA GLY A 166 35.84 -22.70 -19.81
C GLY A 166 36.23 -24.14 -20.18
N GLY A 167 35.41 -25.13 -19.80
CA GLY A 167 35.60 -26.54 -20.13
C GLY A 167 35.27 -26.88 -21.58
N PHE A 168 34.26 -26.23 -22.18
CA PHE A 168 33.89 -26.42 -23.58
C PHE A 168 34.94 -25.82 -24.52
N VAL A 169 35.45 -24.62 -24.23
CA VAL A 169 36.52 -23.98 -25.04
C VAL A 169 37.83 -24.79 -25.01
N GLY A 170 38.18 -25.41 -23.87
CA GLY A 170 39.37 -26.27 -23.76
C GLY A 170 39.27 -27.58 -24.57
N SER A 171 38.07 -28.14 -24.71
CA SER A 171 37.84 -29.38 -25.47
C SER A 171 37.69 -29.12 -26.98
N SER A 172 37.13 -27.97 -27.38
CA SER A 172 37.02 -27.56 -28.79
C SER A 172 38.35 -27.07 -29.39
N ALA A 173 39.26 -26.50 -28.58
CA ALA A 173 40.59 -26.11 -29.05
C ALA A 173 41.50 -27.31 -29.38
N LEU A 174 41.28 -28.47 -28.75
CA LEU A 174 41.99 -29.72 -29.05
C LEU A 174 41.47 -30.43 -30.32
N ALA A 175 40.29 -30.06 -30.84
CA ALA A 175 39.66 -30.70 -32.00
C ALA A 175 39.80 -29.90 -33.32
N SER A 176 40.53 -28.78 -33.35
CA SER A 176 40.72 -27.95 -34.56
C SER A 176 42.14 -27.42 -34.78
N GLY A 177 43.14 -27.99 -34.12
CA GLY A 177 44.56 -27.65 -34.33
C GLY A 177 45.41 -28.89 -34.55
N ILE A 178 45.58 -29.25 -35.83
CA ILE A 178 46.76 -29.86 -36.49
C ILE A 178 47.67 -30.76 -35.64
#